data_AF-A0A914NEG2-F1
#
_entry.id   AF-A0A914NEG2-F1
#
_cell.length_a   1.000
_cell.length_b   1.000
_cell.length_c   1.000
_cell.angle_alpha   90.00
_cell.angle_beta   90.00
_cell.angle_gamma   90.00
#
_symmetry.space_group_name_H-M   'P 1'
#
loop_
_entity.id
_entity.type
_entity.pdbx_description
1 polymer ?
#
loop_
_entity_poly.entity_id
_entity_poly.type
_entity_poly.pdbx_seq_one_letter_code
_entity_poly.pdbx_strand_id
1 'polypeptide(L)'
;MSGHIWNIGLFKRINNNEAECIKCKENGESKYLFKLSERSVKSLIAHVRSKIHKDSENAKQFEKLVNKEQTNVDASIDKYFQQHSSGNLSQLDKKVINLIACENLPFRLVNSPWFHSIVNQHCEKLKDESHYRKCLIDVYEAVKIRITSEFVFEFL
;
A
#
# COMPACT_ATOMS: atom_id res chain seq x y z
N MET A 1 2.68 -2.71 -8.64
CA MET A 1 4.07 -3.24 -8.67
C MET A 1 4.22 -4.76 -8.88
N SER A 2 3.62 -5.66 -8.08
CA SER A 2 3.90 -7.12 -8.17
C SER A 2 3.38 -7.83 -9.43
N GLY A 3 2.44 -7.24 -10.17
CA GLY A 3 1.90 -7.80 -11.42
C GLY A 3 2.87 -7.69 -12.60
N HIS A 4 3.63 -6.59 -12.69
CA HIS A 4 4.48 -6.31 -13.86
C HIS A 4 5.58 -7.33 -14.08
N ILE A 5 6.07 -7.96 -13.01
CA ILE A 5 7.10 -9.00 -13.07
C ILE A 5 6.66 -10.21 -13.91
N TRP A 6 5.35 -10.46 -14.00
CA TRP A 6 4.78 -11.55 -14.80
C TRP A 6 4.53 -11.11 -16.25
N ASN A 7 4.36 -9.81 -16.49
CA ASN A 7 4.05 -9.26 -17.81
C ASN A 7 5.28 -9.12 -18.73
N ILE A 8 6.49 -9.16 -18.16
CA ILE A 8 7.74 -9.05 -18.93
C ILE A 8 8.18 -10.37 -19.58
N GLY A 9 7.45 -11.47 -19.36
CA GLY A 9 7.73 -12.77 -19.99
C GLY A 9 9.08 -13.42 -19.62
N LEU A 10 9.76 -12.93 -18.58
CA LEU A 10 11.04 -13.50 -18.13
C LEU A 10 10.84 -14.70 -17.18
N PHE A 11 9.74 -14.69 -16.44
CA PHE A 11 9.46 -15.71 -15.43
C PHE A 11 8.24 -16.53 -15.79
N LYS A 12 8.33 -17.84 -15.53
CA LYS A 12 7.19 -18.75 -15.53
C LYS A 12 6.87 -19.15 -14.10
N ARG A 13 5.61 -19.00 -13.71
CA ARG A 13 5.14 -19.45 -12.40
C ARG A 13 5.01 -20.98 -12.43
N ILE A 14 5.65 -21.65 -11.47
CA ILE A 14 5.56 -23.12 -11.33
C ILE A 14 4.41 -23.45 -10.38
N ASN A 15 4.42 -22.82 -9.20
CA ASN A 15 3.35 -22.94 -8.20
C ASN A 15 3.24 -21.63 -7.41
N ASN A 16 2.45 -21.61 -6.34
CA ASN A 16 2.22 -20.41 -5.54
C ASN A 16 3.49 -19.88 -4.85
N ASN A 17 4.48 -20.74 -4.63
CA ASN A 17 5.68 -20.47 -3.86
C ASN A 17 6.96 -20.54 -4.70
N GLU A 18 6.86 -20.81 -6.01
CA GLU A 18 8.02 -21.03 -6.87
C GLU A 18 7.81 -20.47 -8.28
N ALA A 19 8.89 -19.91 -8.83
CA ALA A 19 8.96 -19.45 -10.20
C ALA A 19 10.31 -19.78 -10.82
N GLU A 20 10.33 -19.98 -12.14
CA GLU A 20 11.54 -20.15 -12.92
C GLU A 20 11.81 -18.92 -13.80
N CYS A 21 13.08 -18.56 -13.96
CA CYS A 21 13.54 -17.66 -15.00
C CYS A 21 13.79 -18.47 -16.28
N ILE A 22 13.04 -18.16 -17.33
CA ILE A 22 13.07 -18.89 -18.61
C ILE A 22 14.45 -18.76 -19.27
N LYS A 23 14.99 -17.53 -19.35
CA LYS A 23 16.30 -17.28 -19.98
C LYS A 23 17.46 -17.91 -19.21
N CYS A 24 17.47 -17.86 -17.88
CA CYS A 24 18.52 -18.51 -17.10
C CYS A 24 18.49 -20.03 -17.29
N LYS A 25 17.30 -20.62 -17.40
CA LYS A 25 17.15 -22.05 -17.70
C LYS A 25 17.66 -22.41 -19.09
N GLU A 26 17.31 -21.62 -20.11
CA GLU A 26 17.79 -21.80 -21.49
C GLU A 26 19.31 -21.65 -21.60
N ASN A 27 19.90 -20.73 -20.84
CA ASN A 27 21.34 -20.50 -20.81
C ASN A 27 22.11 -21.53 -19.95
N GLY A 28 21.42 -22.48 -19.30
CA GLY A 28 22.05 -23.50 -18.45
C GLY A 28 22.62 -22.97 -17.13
N GLU A 29 22.11 -21.83 -16.64
CA GLU A 29 22.56 -21.24 -15.38
C GLU A 29 22.23 -22.13 -14.17
N SER A 30 23.08 -22.11 -13.15
CA SER A 30 22.85 -22.90 -11.93
C SER A 30 21.69 -22.37 -11.06
N LYS A 31 21.37 -21.08 -11.19
CA LYS A 31 20.32 -20.40 -10.40
C LYS A 31 19.25 -19.83 -11.34
N TYR A 32 18.26 -20.65 -11.67
CA TYR A 32 17.08 -20.24 -12.44
C TYR A 32 15.75 -20.45 -11.69
N LEU A 33 15.74 -21.17 -10.57
CA LEU A 33 14.57 -21.40 -9.72
C LEU A 33 14.57 -20.45 -8.51
N PHE A 34 13.42 -19.83 -8.25
CA PHE A 34 13.24 -18.85 -7.19
C PHE A 34 12.09 -19.27 -6.28
N LYS A 35 12.36 -19.35 -4.98
CA LYS A 35 11.33 -19.45 -3.96
C LYS A 35 10.71 -18.07 -3.70
N LEU A 36 9.40 -18.05 -3.57
CA LEU A 36 8.57 -16.89 -3.27
C LEU A 36 8.06 -17.05 -1.84
N SER A 37 8.71 -16.41 -0.87
CA SER A 37 8.21 -16.38 0.51
C SER A 37 6.91 -15.57 0.53
N GLU A 38 5.83 -16.16 1.06
CA GLU A 38 4.54 -15.46 1.27
C GLU A 38 4.00 -14.77 -0.01
N ARG A 39 4.18 -15.41 -1.18
CA ARG A 39 3.80 -14.86 -2.51
C ARG A 39 4.53 -13.56 -2.91
N SER A 40 5.57 -13.16 -2.18
CA SER A 40 6.41 -12.01 -2.50
C SER A 40 7.24 -12.26 -3.75
N VAL A 41 7.27 -11.26 -4.64
CA VAL A 41 8.07 -11.28 -5.87
C VAL A 41 9.39 -10.49 -5.73
N LYS A 42 9.78 -10.10 -4.51
CA LYS A 42 11.01 -9.31 -4.27
C LYS A 42 12.26 -9.99 -4.82
N SER A 43 12.37 -11.30 -4.66
CA SER A 43 13.50 -12.09 -5.19
C SER A 43 13.56 -12.05 -6.72
N LEU A 44 12.41 -12.08 -7.39
CA LEU A 44 12.32 -11.97 -8.86
C LEU A 44 12.72 -10.58 -9.35
N ILE A 45 12.25 -9.52 -8.68
CA ILE A 45 12.61 -8.14 -9.01
C ILE A 45 14.12 -7.92 -8.85
N ALA A 46 14.70 -8.40 -7.76
CA ALA A 46 16.13 -8.35 -7.53
C ALA A 46 16.91 -9.09 -8.63
N HIS A 47 16.38 -10.22 -9.10
CA HIS A 47 16.99 -10.97 -10.20
C HIS A 47 16.95 -10.21 -11.53
N VAL A 48 15.82 -9.56 -11.89
CA VAL A 48 15.73 -8.71 -13.10
C VAL A 48 16.77 -7.61 -13.09
N ARG A 49 16.95 -6.96 -11.94
CA ARG A 49 17.91 -5.86 -11.74
C ARG A 49 19.35 -6.32 -11.52
N SER A 50 19.58 -7.63 -11.46
CA SER A 50 20.92 -8.19 -11.29
C SER A 50 21.77 -8.04 -12.55
N LYS A 51 23.09 -8.21 -12.42
CA LYS A 51 24.02 -8.16 -13.55
C LYS A 51 23.66 -9.11 -14.71
N ILE A 52 22.91 -10.18 -14.43
CA ILE A 52 22.49 -11.18 -15.42
C ILE A 52 21.49 -10.59 -16.43
N HIS A 53 20.56 -9.74 -15.96
CA HIS A 53 19.44 -9.26 -16.77
C HIS A 53 19.30 -7.74 -16.85
N LYS A 54 20.07 -6.96 -16.08
CA LYS A 54 19.93 -5.49 -15.99
C LYS A 54 19.91 -4.78 -17.35
N ASP A 55 20.65 -5.28 -18.34
CA ASP A 55 20.77 -4.67 -19.68
C ASP A 55 19.86 -5.34 -20.73
N SER A 56 19.12 -6.38 -20.33
CA SER A 56 18.22 -7.13 -21.20
C SER A 56 16.97 -6.34 -21.55
N GLU A 57 16.35 -6.67 -22.69
CA GLU A 57 15.09 -6.07 -23.10
C GLU A 57 13.97 -6.28 -22.07
N ASN A 58 13.94 -7.42 -21.39
CA ASN A 58 12.97 -7.71 -20.33
C ASN A 58 13.13 -6.76 -19.14
N ALA A 59 14.36 -6.41 -18.74
CA ALA A 59 14.59 -5.44 -17.66
C ALA A 59 14.20 -4.02 -18.09
N LYS A 60 14.51 -3.61 -19.32
CA LYS A 60 14.05 -2.32 -19.86
C LYS A 60 12.53 -2.21 -19.90
N GLN A 61 11.84 -3.28 -20.32
CA GLN A 61 10.38 -3.34 -20.30
C GLN A 61 9.82 -3.28 -18.87
N PHE A 62 10.45 -3.98 -17.92
CA PHE A 62 10.07 -3.94 -16.51
C PHE A 62 10.13 -2.51 -15.96
N GLU A 63 11.25 -1.81 -16.14
CA GLU A 63 11.39 -0.43 -15.66
C GLU A 63 10.43 0.53 -16.37
N LYS A 64 10.15 0.35 -17.67
CA LYS A 64 9.10 1.13 -18.36
C LYS A 64 7.71 0.95 -17.73
N LEU A 65 7.33 -0.29 -17.40
CA LEU A 65 6.04 -0.58 -16.76
C LEU A 65 5.96 0.01 -15.34
N VAL A 66 7.03 -0.13 -14.56
CA VAL A 66 7.13 0.44 -13.21
C VAL A 66 7.06 1.97 -13.26
N ASN A 67 7.83 2.60 -14.14
CA ASN A 67 7.84 4.05 -14.30
C ASN A 67 6.47 4.56 -14.77
N LYS A 68 5.80 3.87 -15.71
CA LYS A 68 4.45 4.26 -16.15
C LYS A 68 3.41 4.15 -15.03
N GLU A 69 3.48 3.12 -14.19
CA GLU A 69 2.62 3.00 -13.00
C GLU A 69 2.89 4.15 -12.04
N GLN A 70 4.16 4.48 -11.80
CA GLN A 70 4.55 5.60 -10.93
C GLN A 70 4.08 6.94 -11.47
N THR A 71 4.31 7.24 -12.76
CA THR A 71 3.84 8.49 -13.39
C THR A 71 2.31 8.61 -13.36
N ASN A 72 1.57 7.50 -13.52
CA ASN A 72 0.12 7.53 -13.41
C ASN A 72 -0.36 7.78 -11.96
N VAL A 73 0.36 7.24 -10.98
CA VAL A 73 0.10 7.51 -9.55
C VAL A 73 0.41 8.97 -9.24
N ASP A 74 1.56 9.48 -9.66
CA ASP A 74 1.98 10.87 -9.46
C ASP A 74 0.99 11.84 -10.14
N ALA A 75 0.57 11.54 -11.38
CA ALA A 75 -0.45 12.32 -12.08
C ALA A 75 -1.83 12.25 -11.40
N SER A 76 -2.18 11.13 -10.78
CA SER A 76 -3.43 11.00 -10.01
C SER A 76 -3.37 11.76 -8.68
N ILE A 77 -2.20 11.76 -8.04
CA ILE A 77 -1.91 12.56 -6.84
C ILE A 77 -1.95 14.05 -7.18
N ASP A 78 -1.29 14.47 -8.25
CA ASP A 78 -1.29 15.85 -8.72
C ASP A 78 -2.69 16.30 -9.13
N LYS A 79 -3.48 15.43 -9.78
CA LYS A 79 -4.88 15.72 -10.10
C LYS A 79 -5.74 15.83 -8.84
N TYR A 80 -5.55 14.94 -7.86
CA TYR A 80 -6.21 15.03 -6.56
C TYR A 80 -5.85 16.35 -5.86
N PHE A 81 -4.56 16.69 -5.82
CA PHE A 81 -4.14 17.98 -5.28
C PHE A 81 -4.74 19.12 -6.08
N GLN A 82 -4.64 19.18 -7.41
CA GLN A 82 -5.26 20.26 -8.21
C GLN A 82 -6.79 20.38 -8.04
N GLN A 83 -7.49 19.28 -7.77
CA GLN A 83 -8.94 19.27 -7.52
C GLN A 83 -9.32 19.63 -6.07
N HIS A 84 -8.40 19.46 -5.12
CA HIS A 84 -8.62 19.69 -3.69
C HIS A 84 -7.69 20.77 -3.08
N SER A 85 -6.83 21.41 -3.88
CA SER A 85 -5.80 22.38 -3.47
C SER A 85 -6.34 23.79 -3.24
N SER A 86 -7.65 23.97 -3.30
CA SER A 86 -8.31 25.17 -2.77
C SER A 86 -8.60 25.08 -1.27
N GLY A 87 -8.35 23.95 -0.61
CA GLY A 87 -8.59 23.78 0.83
C GLY A 87 -7.30 23.54 1.60
N ASN A 88 -6.90 24.49 2.45
CA ASN A 88 -6.04 24.16 3.58
C ASN A 88 -6.69 22.98 4.33
N LEU A 89 -5.97 21.85 4.45
CA LEU A 89 -6.40 20.77 5.34
C LEU A 89 -6.74 21.40 6.69
N SER A 90 -7.95 21.12 7.17
CA SER A 90 -8.38 21.62 8.48
C SER A 90 -7.38 21.14 9.55
N GLN A 91 -7.27 21.84 10.68
CA GLN A 91 -6.41 21.31 11.74
C GLN A 91 -6.88 19.95 12.23
N LEU A 92 -8.15 19.62 11.98
CA LEU A 92 -8.76 18.33 12.30
C LEU A 92 -8.23 17.22 11.40
N ASP A 93 -8.24 17.41 10.07
CA ASP A 93 -7.74 16.39 9.13
C ASP A 93 -6.28 16.05 9.41
N LYS A 94 -5.48 17.08 9.74
CA LYS A 94 -4.08 16.88 10.15
C LYS A 94 -3.95 16.05 11.43
N LYS A 95 -4.85 16.22 12.41
CA LYS A 95 -4.83 15.45 13.66
C LYS A 95 -5.30 14.00 13.47
N VAL A 96 -6.30 13.78 12.63
CA VAL A 96 -6.76 12.42 12.27
C VAL A 96 -5.65 11.67 11.52
N ILE A 97 -4.98 12.32 10.56
CA ILE A 97 -3.82 11.76 9.85
C ILE A 97 -2.68 11.43 10.82
N ASN A 98 -2.36 12.35 11.74
CA ASN A 98 -1.35 12.10 12.77
C ASN A 98 -1.72 10.92 13.68
N LEU A 99 -3.00 10.78 14.06
CA LEU A 99 -3.46 9.67 14.88
C LEU A 99 -3.22 8.32 14.20
N ILE A 100 -3.58 8.23 12.91
CA ILE A 100 -3.37 7.03 12.10
C ILE A 100 -1.89 6.69 12.00
N ALA A 101 -1.06 7.71 11.77
CA ALA A 101 0.38 7.56 11.64
C ALA A 101 1.05 7.14 12.96
N CYS A 102 0.69 7.74 14.09
CA CYS A 102 1.26 7.43 15.40
C CYS A 102 0.87 6.04 15.90
N GLU A 103 -0.36 5.62 15.65
CA GLU A 103 -0.90 4.36 16.18
C GLU A 103 -0.85 3.22 15.16
N ASN A 104 -0.18 3.44 14.02
CA ASN A 104 -0.04 2.51 12.90
C ASN A 104 -1.39 1.91 12.45
N LEU A 105 -2.43 2.74 12.45
CA LEU A 105 -3.77 2.33 12.07
C LEU A 105 -3.85 2.16 10.55
N PRO A 106 -4.50 1.12 10.03
CA PRO A 106 -4.75 1.00 8.60
C PRO A 106 -5.54 2.21 8.06
N PHE A 107 -4.99 2.90 7.06
CA PHE A 107 -5.64 4.09 6.46
C PHE A 107 -7.06 3.81 5.93
N ARG A 108 -7.35 2.54 5.58
CA ARG A 108 -8.70 2.06 5.20
C ARG A 108 -9.78 2.29 6.28
N LEU A 109 -9.39 2.45 7.55
CA LEU A 109 -10.33 2.66 8.65
C LEU A 109 -11.00 4.03 8.55
N VAL A 110 -10.30 5.05 8.05
CA VAL A 110 -10.85 6.41 7.89
C VAL A 110 -12.03 6.42 6.95
N ASN A 111 -11.95 5.64 5.86
CA ASN A 111 -13.01 5.57 4.86
C ASN A 111 -14.13 4.58 5.25
N SER A 112 -14.07 4.00 6.44
CA SER A 112 -15.10 3.04 6.87
C SER A 112 -16.38 3.77 7.32
N PRO A 113 -17.57 3.25 6.96
CA PRO A 113 -18.84 3.84 7.40
C PRO A 113 -18.97 3.93 8.93
N TRP A 114 -18.38 2.99 9.66
CA TRP A 114 -18.42 2.99 11.12
C TRP A 114 -17.50 4.05 11.73
N PHE A 115 -16.32 4.30 11.15
CA PHE A 115 -15.44 5.38 11.61
C PHE A 115 -16.13 6.73 11.43
N HIS A 116 -16.74 6.95 10.26
CA HIS A 116 -17.59 8.12 10.04
C HIS A 116 -18.76 8.20 11.03
N SER A 117 -19.40 7.07 11.38
CA SER A 117 -20.46 7.03 12.39
C SER A 117 -19.96 7.39 13.79
N ILE A 118 -18.79 6.90 14.21
CA ILE A 118 -18.19 7.23 15.51
C ILE A 118 -17.80 8.70 15.55
N VAL A 119 -17.15 9.19 14.49
CA VAL A 119 -16.85 10.62 14.35
C VAL A 119 -18.16 11.40 14.45
N ASN A 120 -19.18 11.10 13.66
CA ASN A 120 -20.45 11.82 13.69
C ASN A 120 -21.15 11.78 15.07
N GLN A 121 -21.25 10.61 15.71
CA GLN A 121 -21.87 10.46 17.04
C GLN A 121 -21.15 11.28 18.12
N HIS A 122 -19.82 11.32 18.08
CA HIS A 122 -19.02 12.09 19.03
C HIS A 122 -18.85 13.56 18.60
N CYS A 123 -19.20 13.91 17.37
CA CYS A 123 -18.96 15.23 16.77
C CYS A 123 -20.21 16.04 16.40
N GLU A 124 -21.42 15.49 16.54
CA GLU A 124 -22.70 16.13 16.21
C GLU A 124 -22.98 17.47 16.95
N LYS A 125 -22.19 17.83 17.96
CA LYS A 125 -22.36 19.07 18.76
C LYS A 125 -21.26 20.11 18.59
N LEU A 126 -20.35 19.94 17.62
CA LEU A 126 -19.11 20.70 17.58
C LEU A 126 -19.24 22.03 16.84
N LYS A 127 -19.12 23.14 17.58
CA LYS A 127 -19.20 24.51 17.08
C LYS A 127 -17.84 25.08 16.61
N ASP A 128 -16.71 24.50 17.02
CA ASP A 128 -15.36 24.97 16.68
C ASP A 128 -14.24 23.90 16.82
N GLU A 129 -13.05 24.21 16.29
CA GLU A 129 -11.86 23.32 16.28
C GLU A 129 -11.32 22.94 17.68
N SER A 130 -11.65 23.69 18.73
CA SER A 130 -11.15 23.43 20.09
C SER A 130 -11.91 22.29 20.76
N HIS A 131 -13.22 22.20 20.51
CA HIS A 131 -14.07 21.11 21.01
C HIS A 131 -13.75 19.78 20.33
N TYR A 132 -13.36 19.79 19.06
CA TYR A 132 -12.89 18.62 18.32
C TYR A 132 -11.63 17.97 18.94
N ARG A 133 -10.76 18.74 19.63
CA ARG A 133 -9.56 18.18 20.28
C ARG A 133 -9.88 17.26 21.46
N LYS A 134 -10.97 17.52 22.18
CA LYS A 134 -11.44 16.66 23.27
C LYS A 134 -12.10 15.40 22.71
N CYS A 135 -12.92 15.56 21.68
CA CYS A 135 -13.59 14.43 21.01
C CYS A 135 -12.63 13.51 20.25
N LEU A 136 -11.48 14.01 19.76
CA LEU A 136 -10.46 13.16 19.15
C LEU A 136 -9.89 12.12 20.11
N ILE A 137 -9.83 12.42 21.41
CA ILE A 137 -9.41 11.45 22.44
C ILE A 137 -10.51 10.40 22.62
N ASP A 138 -11.78 10.80 22.67
CA ASP A 138 -12.90 9.85 22.79
C ASP A 138 -13.05 8.97 21.54
N VAL A 139 -12.88 9.55 20.35
CA VAL A 139 -12.83 8.82 19.08
C VAL A 139 -11.63 7.88 19.07
N TYR A 140 -10.47 8.31 19.58
CA TYR A 140 -9.30 7.47 19.72
C TYR A 140 -9.57 6.25 20.61
N GLU A 141 -10.09 6.46 21.82
CA GLU A 141 -10.43 5.36 22.74
C GLU A 141 -11.49 4.43 22.14
N ALA A 142 -12.53 4.98 21.48
CA ALA A 142 -13.56 4.18 20.81
C ALA A 142 -12.99 3.33 19.66
N VAL A 143 -12.12 3.91 18.83
CA VAL A 143 -11.42 3.20 17.74
C VAL A 143 -10.49 2.13 18.30
N LYS A 144 -9.74 2.44 19.35
CA LYS A 144 -8.81 1.50 20.01
C LYS A 144 -9.55 0.33 20.66
N ILE A 145 -10.62 0.58 21.40
CA ILE A 145 -11.49 -0.46 21.99
C ILE A 145 -12.04 -1.35 20.88
N ARG A 146 -12.52 -0.74 19.79
CA ARG A 146 -13.15 -1.50 18.71
C ARG A 146 -12.17 -2.34 17.90
N ILE A 147 -11.00 -1.81 17.57
CA ILE A 147 -9.91 -2.56 16.95
C ILE A 147 -9.47 -3.70 17.87
N THR A 148 -9.35 -3.45 19.17
CA THR A 148 -9.02 -4.49 20.15
C THR A 148 -10.12 -5.57 20.19
N SER A 149 -11.40 -5.20 20.10
CA SER A 149 -12.52 -6.15 20.07
C SER A 149 -12.63 -6.94 18.75
N GLU A 150 -12.28 -6.34 17.61
CA GLU A 150 -12.31 -6.99 16.29
C GLU A 150 -11.08 -7.89 16.07
N PHE A 151 -9.90 -7.52 16.58
CA PHE A 151 -8.67 -8.34 16.47
C PHE A 151 -8.56 -9.45 17.51
N VAL A 152 -9.34 -9.42 18.60
CA VAL A 152 -9.45 -10.57 19.53
C VAL A 152 -10.27 -11.72 18.90
N PHE A 153 -11.08 -11.46 17.87
CA PHE A 153 -11.91 -12.48 17.22
C PHE A 153 -11.30 -13.14 15.97
N GLU A 154 -10.17 -12.65 15.44
CA GLU A 154 -9.47 -13.31 14.32
C GLU A 154 -8.34 -14.26 14.79
N PHE A 155 -8.13 -14.41 16.09
CA PHE A 155 -7.08 -15.26 16.68
C PHE A 155 -7.57 -16.29 17.72
N LEU A 156 -8.88 -16.54 17.80
CA LEU A 156 -9.47 -17.73 18.42
C LEU A 156 -10.11 -18.59 17.33
#